data_AF-A0A9D0P0V3-F1
#
_entry.id   AF-A0A9D0P0V3-F1
#
_cell.length_a   1.000
_cell.length_b   1.000
_cell.length_c   1.000
_cell.angle_alpha   90.00
_cell.angle_beta   90.00
_cell.angle_gamma   90.00
#
_symmetry.space_group_name_H-M   'P 1'
#
loop_
_entity.id
_entity.type
_entity.pdbx_description
1 polymer ?
#
loop_
_entity_poly.entity_id
_entity_poly.type
_entity_poly.pdbx_seq_one_letter_code
_entity_poly.pdbx_strand_id
1 'polypeptide(L)'
;MSGEQLTLEDIKLGCPLNNLAQEMAPIDEGFRQRIEAIYQEWRTALATALRRGQDNGEVRQNIEPENLAVMLIATMEGCIGMAKNAQSRDILLSCGDSLINLLEGLRTPAKTNNNQLNKD
;
A
#
# COMPACT_ATOMS: atom_id res chain seq x y z
N MET A 1 8.02 4.21 10.31
CA MET A 1 9.30 4.10 9.58
C MET A 1 9.10 4.73 8.21
N SER A 2 9.78 5.85 7.94
CA SER A 2 9.91 6.33 6.55
C SER A 2 10.85 5.39 5.80
N GLY A 3 10.65 5.23 4.49
CA GLY A 3 11.49 4.35 3.65
C GLY A 3 12.99 4.74 3.63
N GLU A 4 13.32 5.96 4.07
CA GLU A 4 14.70 6.47 4.19
C GLU A 4 15.56 5.70 5.20
N GLN A 5 14.95 4.93 6.10
CA GLN A 5 15.67 4.20 7.16
C GLN A 5 16.02 2.76 6.81
N LEU A 6 15.58 2.23 5.67
CA LEU A 6 15.89 0.86 5.25
C LEU A 6 17.38 0.71 4.91
N THR A 7 18.05 -0.25 5.52
CA THR A 7 19.45 -0.59 5.21
C THR A 7 19.55 -1.47 3.96
N LEU A 8 20.75 -1.63 3.42
CA LEU A 8 20.96 -2.62 2.35
C LEU A 8 20.75 -4.05 2.83
N GLU A 9 21.02 -4.33 4.11
CA GLU A 9 20.75 -5.66 4.68
C GLU A 9 19.24 -5.92 4.79
N ASP A 10 18.44 -4.91 5.12
CA ASP A 10 16.97 -5.04 5.13
C ASP A 10 16.43 -5.35 3.72
N ILE A 11 16.97 -4.70 2.68
CA ILE A 11 16.59 -4.99 1.29
C ILE A 11 16.94 -6.44 0.92
N LYS A 12 18.12 -6.89 1.33
CA LYS A 12 18.60 -8.25 1.04
C LYS A 12 17.74 -9.32 1.69
N LEU A 13 17.24 -9.08 2.90
CA LEU A 13 16.35 -10.01 3.60
C LEU A 13 14.89 -9.89 3.14
N GLY A 14 14.48 -8.70 2.69
CA GLY A 14 13.10 -8.42 2.27
C GLY A 14 12.11 -8.45 3.43
N CYS A 15 10.83 -8.60 3.12
CA CYS A 15 9.76 -8.70 4.12
C CYS A 15 9.74 -10.12 4.73
N PRO A 16 10.01 -10.31 6.03
CA PRO A 16 10.02 -11.63 6.64
C PRO A 16 8.65 -12.33 6.56
N LEU A 17 7.57 -11.57 6.72
CA LEU A 17 6.20 -12.11 6.64
C LEU A 17 5.91 -12.66 5.24
N ASN A 18 6.26 -11.91 4.19
CA ASN A 18 6.02 -12.33 2.81
C ASN A 18 6.91 -13.50 2.38
N ASN A 19 8.18 -13.54 2.81
CA ASN A 19 9.02 -14.72 2.60
C ASN A 19 8.38 -15.96 3.22
N LEU A 20 7.94 -15.86 4.48
CA LEU A 20 7.30 -16.95 5.19
C LEU A 20 5.98 -17.36 4.53
N ALA A 21 5.21 -16.39 4.03
CA ALA A 21 3.99 -16.65 3.29
C ALA A 21 4.28 -17.50 2.05
N GLN A 22 5.28 -17.13 1.25
CA GLN A 22 5.59 -17.81 0.00
C GLN A 22 6.19 -19.21 0.23
N GLU A 23 7.04 -19.37 1.24
CA GLU A 23 7.72 -20.64 1.50
C GLU A 23 6.85 -21.63 2.29
N MET A 24 6.06 -21.15 3.26
CA MET A 24 5.32 -22.02 4.18
C MET A 24 3.88 -22.28 3.77
N ALA A 25 3.22 -21.36 3.05
CA ALA A 25 1.81 -21.53 2.66
C ALA A 25 1.50 -22.87 1.95
N PRO A 26 2.35 -23.41 1.06
CA PRO A 26 2.04 -24.67 0.37
C PRO A 26 2.36 -25.93 1.19
N ILE A 27 3.07 -25.82 2.32
CA ILE A 27 3.60 -26.99 3.05
C ILE A 27 3.16 -27.06 4.51
N ASP A 28 2.68 -25.97 5.12
CA ASP A 28 2.18 -25.95 6.49
C ASP A 28 0.93 -25.04 6.61
N GLU A 29 -0.21 -25.69 6.82
CA GLU A 29 -1.52 -25.03 6.95
C GLU A 29 -1.60 -24.13 8.19
N GLY A 30 -0.92 -24.48 9.28
CA GLY A 30 -0.88 -23.69 10.50
C GLY A 30 -0.15 -22.37 10.30
N PHE A 31 0.99 -22.40 9.61
CA PHE A 31 1.69 -21.18 9.18
C PHE A 31 0.83 -20.36 8.22
N ARG A 32 0.25 -20.99 7.19
CA ARG A 32 -0.62 -20.32 6.21
C ARG A 32 -1.74 -19.54 6.88
N GLN A 33 -2.48 -20.17 7.80
CA GLN A 33 -3.62 -19.53 8.47
C GLN A 33 -3.21 -18.35 9.36
N ARG A 34 -2.08 -18.47 10.08
CA ARG A 34 -1.58 -17.38 10.95
C ARG A 34 -1.10 -16.18 10.15
N ILE A 35 -0.40 -16.42 9.05
CA ILE A 35 0.04 -15.37 8.14
C ILE A 35 -1.15 -14.70 7.45
N GLU A 36 -2.12 -15.50 6.99
CA GLU A 36 -3.36 -14.99 6.40
C GLU A 36 -4.14 -14.10 7.37
N ALA A 37 -4.19 -14.44 8.67
CA ALA A 37 -4.81 -13.58 9.68
C ALA A 37 -4.16 -12.19 9.74
N ILE A 38 -2.83 -12.12 9.64
CA ILE A 38 -2.09 -10.85 9.59
C ILE A 38 -2.44 -10.08 8.31
N TYR A 39 -2.45 -10.73 7.14
CA TYR A 39 -2.85 -10.07 5.91
C TYR A 39 -4.31 -9.62 5.91
N GLN A 40 -5.21 -10.36 6.58
CA GLN A 40 -6.60 -9.93 6.77
C GLN A 40 -6.68 -8.67 7.64
N GLU A 41 -5.89 -8.60 8.72
CA GLU A 41 -5.81 -7.41 9.57
C GLU A 41 -5.33 -6.20 8.77
N TRP A 42 -4.27 -6.35 7.97
CA TRP A 42 -3.75 -5.27 7.12
C TRP A 42 -4.76 -4.80 6.07
N ARG A 43 -5.42 -5.74 5.37
CA ARG A 43 -6.47 -5.42 4.39
C ARG A 43 -7.62 -4.67 5.05
N THR A 44 -8.06 -5.12 6.21
CA THR A 44 -9.14 -4.50 6.98
C THR A 44 -8.77 -3.09 7.42
N ALA A 45 -7.56 -2.89 7.93
CA ALA A 45 -7.07 -1.58 8.36
C ALA A 45 -7.00 -0.59 7.19
N LEU A 46 -6.44 -1.00 6.05
CA LEU A 46 -6.34 -0.16 4.85
C LEU A 46 -7.72 0.19 4.29
N ALA A 47 -8.62 -0.79 4.13
CA ALA A 47 -9.98 -0.56 3.65
C ALA A 47 -10.74 0.41 4.57
N THR A 48 -10.53 0.29 5.89
CA THR A 48 -11.15 1.20 6.87
C THR A 48 -10.59 2.62 6.77
N ALA A 49 -9.28 2.78 6.57
CA ALA A 49 -8.67 4.09 6.35
C ALA A 49 -9.18 4.74 5.06
N LEU A 50 -9.32 3.96 3.98
CA LEU A 50 -9.86 4.42 2.70
C LEU A 50 -11.32 4.87 2.82
N ARG A 51 -12.17 4.08 3.50
CA ARG A 51 -13.56 4.47 3.80
C ARG A 51 -13.63 5.77 4.58
N ARG A 52 -12.83 5.91 5.64
CA ARG A 52 -12.76 7.16 6.41
C ARG A 52 -12.35 8.34 5.52
N GLY A 53 -11.40 8.15 4.61
CA GLY A 53 -11.02 9.15 3.63
C GLY A 53 -12.17 9.51 2.67
N GLN A 54 -12.98 8.53 2.27
CA GLN A 54 -14.19 8.77 1.48
C GLN A 54 -15.23 9.55 2.28
N ASP A 55 -15.51 9.18 3.52
CA ASP A 55 -16.47 9.86 4.40
C ASP A 55 -16.10 11.33 4.63
N ASN A 56 -14.79 11.62 4.72
CA ASN A 56 -14.26 12.98 4.87
C ASN A 56 -14.15 13.76 3.54
N GLY A 57 -14.43 13.10 2.41
CA GLY A 57 -14.25 13.70 1.09
C GLY A 57 -12.79 13.96 0.71
N GLU A 58 -11.84 13.26 1.34
CA GLU A 58 -10.40 13.28 1.02
C GLU A 58 -10.05 12.28 -0.08
N VAL A 59 -10.78 11.17 -0.15
CA VAL A 59 -10.61 10.10 -1.13
C VAL A 59 -11.84 10.03 -2.03
N ARG A 60 -11.64 9.86 -3.34
CA ARG A 60 -12.72 9.78 -4.33
C ARG A 60 -13.68 8.60 -4.07
N GLN A 61 -14.96 8.78 -4.37
CA GLN A 61 -16.01 7.79 -4.04
C GLN A 61 -16.06 6.59 -4.99
N ASN A 62 -15.45 6.68 -6.17
CA ASN A 62 -15.51 5.64 -7.20
C ASN A 62 -14.42 4.56 -7.05
N ILE A 63 -13.95 4.32 -5.83
CA ILE A 63 -13.02 3.23 -5.53
C ILE A 63 -13.69 2.24 -4.59
N GLU A 64 -13.35 0.97 -4.75
CA GLU A 64 -13.73 -0.12 -3.84
C GLU A 64 -12.61 -0.29 -2.79
N PRO A 65 -12.81 0.12 -1.53
CA PRO A 65 -11.75 0.13 -0.51
C PRO A 65 -11.10 -1.23 -0.27
N GLU A 66 -11.89 -2.30 -0.29
CA GLU A 66 -11.46 -3.69 -0.10
C GLU A 66 -10.50 -4.13 -1.21
N ASN A 67 -10.86 -3.89 -2.46
CA ASN A 67 -10.04 -4.26 -3.61
C ASN A 67 -8.75 -3.46 -3.66
N LEU A 68 -8.83 -2.16 -3.34
CA LEU A 68 -7.65 -1.32 -3.29
C LEU A 68 -6.72 -1.72 -2.14
N ALA A 69 -7.24 -2.10 -0.97
CA ALA A 69 -6.43 -2.58 0.13
C ALA A 69 -5.61 -3.83 -0.25
N VAL A 70 -6.21 -4.79 -0.96
CA VAL A 70 -5.50 -5.96 -1.52
C VAL A 70 -4.39 -5.50 -2.46
N MET A 71 -4.70 -4.61 -3.41
CA MET A 71 -3.73 -4.12 -4.39
C MET A 71 -2.55 -3.40 -3.74
N LEU A 72 -2.80 -2.52 -2.75
CA LEU A 72 -1.76 -1.77 -2.06
C LEU A 72 -0.76 -2.69 -1.35
N ILE A 73 -1.24 -3.72 -0.65
CA ILE A 73 -0.38 -4.72 0.01
C ILE A 73 0.40 -5.50 -1.04
N ALA A 74 -0.27 -6.00 -2.09
CA ALA A 74 0.38 -6.75 -3.15
C ALA A 74 1.47 -5.94 -3.86
N THR A 75 1.21 -4.67 -4.15
CA THR A 75 2.20 -3.76 -4.75
C THR A 75 3.38 -3.52 -3.81
N MET A 76 3.13 -3.23 -2.54
CA MET A 76 4.20 -2.99 -1.56
C MET A 76 5.11 -4.22 -1.41
N GLU A 77 4.52 -5.42 -1.26
CA GLU A 77 5.28 -6.66 -1.15
C GLU A 77 6.00 -7.02 -2.45
N GLY A 78 5.40 -6.70 -3.61
CA GLY A 78 6.04 -6.82 -4.91
C GLY A 78 7.25 -5.90 -5.07
N CYS A 79 7.15 -4.64 -4.62
CA CYS A 79 8.28 -3.69 -4.62
C CYS A 79 9.45 -4.24 -3.80
N ILE A 80 9.17 -4.74 -2.60
CA ILE A 80 10.18 -5.33 -1.70
C ILE A 80 10.80 -6.57 -2.35
N GLY A 81 9.99 -7.45 -2.96
CA GLY A 81 10.46 -8.65 -3.67
C GLY A 81 11.37 -8.33 -4.85
N MET A 82 11.01 -7.35 -5.69
CA MET A 82 11.86 -6.90 -6.81
C MET A 82 13.17 -6.29 -6.32
N ALA A 83 13.12 -5.45 -5.29
CA ALA A 83 14.30 -4.85 -4.69
C ALA A 83 15.24 -5.89 -4.06
N LYS A 84 14.68 -6.88 -3.36
CA LYS A 84 15.39 -8.06 -2.83
C LYS A 84 16.07 -8.82 -3.96
N ASN A 85 15.36 -9.14 -5.03
CA ASN A 85 15.95 -9.87 -6.16
C ASN A 85 17.08 -9.08 -6.85
N ALA A 86 16.86 -7.78 -7.08
CA ALA A 86 17.83 -6.90 -7.73
C ALA A 86 18.97 -6.45 -6.81
N GLN A 87 18.86 -6.69 -5.49
CA GLN A 87 19.73 -6.10 -4.46
C GLN A 87 19.87 -4.57 -4.64
N SER A 88 18.77 -3.91 -4.98
CA SER A 88 18.78 -2.52 -5.42
C SER A 88 17.83 -1.65 -4.61
N ARG A 89 18.40 -0.66 -3.92
CA ARG A 89 17.66 0.41 -3.26
C ARG A 89 16.87 1.24 -4.26
N ASP A 90 17.45 1.52 -5.43
CA ASP A 90 16.82 2.37 -6.44
C ASP A 90 15.53 1.76 -6.96
N ILE A 91 15.49 0.43 -7.13
CA ILE A 91 14.26 -0.30 -7.48
C ILE A 91 13.19 -0.15 -6.41
N LEU A 92 13.57 -0.24 -5.13
CA LEU A 92 12.62 -0.05 -4.03
C LEU A 92 12.05 1.37 -4.01
N LEU A 93 12.92 2.38 -4.17
CA LEU A 93 12.53 3.79 -4.15
C LEU A 93 11.62 4.13 -5.34
N SER A 94 12.00 3.73 -6.55
CA SER A 94 11.18 3.95 -7.75
C SER A 94 9.79 3.33 -7.65
N CYS A 95 9.70 2.14 -7.07
CA CYS A 95 8.42 1.48 -6.83
C CYS A 95 7.60 2.18 -5.73
N GLY A 96 8.26 2.65 -4.66
CA GLY A 96 7.66 3.45 -3.61
C GLY A 96 7.10 4.79 -4.12
N ASP A 97 7.85 5.50 -4.96
CA ASP A 97 7.40 6.75 -5.59
C ASP A 97 6.14 6.54 -6.43
N SER A 98 6.07 5.42 -7.16
CA SER A 98 4.90 5.05 -7.94
C SER A 98 3.68 4.75 -7.07
N LEU A 99 3.88 4.09 -5.93
CA LEU A 99 2.81 3.82 -4.96
C LEU A 99 2.29 5.13 -4.32
N ILE A 100 3.18 6.07 -4.00
CA ILE A 100 2.81 7.41 -3.51
C ILE A 100 1.98 8.13 -4.56
N ASN A 101 2.45 8.19 -5.81
CA ASN A 101 1.73 8.84 -6.91
C ASN A 101 0.33 8.22 -7.12
N LEU A 102 0.19 6.90 -6.97
CA LEU A 102 -1.11 6.23 -7.02
C LEU A 102 -2.03 6.71 -5.90
N LEU A 103 -1.55 6.79 -4.66
CA LEU A 103 -2.31 7.28 -3.50
C LEU A 103 -2.71 8.75 -3.68
N GLU A 104 -1.81 9.57 -4.19
CA GLU A 104 -2.07 10.98 -4.53
C GLU A 104 -3.19 11.10 -5.57
N GLY A 105 -3.22 10.22 -6.57
CA GLY A 105 -4.29 10.15 -7.58
C GLY A 105 -5.66 9.73 -7.04
N LEU A 106 -5.75 9.26 -5.80
CA LEU A 106 -7.02 8.94 -5.14
C LEU A 106 -7.68 10.17 -4.50
N ARG A 107 -6.93 11.27 -4.32
CA ARG A 107 -7.43 12.48 -3.68
C ARG A 107 -8.60 13.06 -4.48
N THR A 108 -9.58 13.61 -3.77
CA THR A 108 -10.66 14.37 -4.42
C THR A 108 -10.08 15.64 -5.07
N PRO A 109 -10.61 16.07 -6.23
CA PRO A 109 -10.23 17.36 -6.80
C PRO A 109 -10.57 18.48 -5.80
N ALA A 110 -9.69 19.47 -5.66
CA ALA A 110 -9.97 20.64 -4.84
C ALA A 110 -11.29 21.29 -5.28
N LYS A 111 -12.19 21.56 -4.32
CA LYS A 111 -13.43 22.31 -4.60
C LYS A 111 -13.06 23.67 -5.18
N THR A 112 -13.37 23.91 -6.45
CA THR A 112 -13.28 25.26 -7.02
C THR A 112 -14.32 26.13 -6.32
N ASN A 113 -13.88 27.07 -5.48
CA ASN A 113 -14.76 28.02 -4.82
C ASN A 113 -15.31 29.01 -5.86
N ASN A 114 -16.52 28.77 -6.36
CA ASN A 114 -17.28 29.69 -7.21
C ASN A 114 -17.90 30.86 -6.39
N ASN A 115 -17.09 31.59 -5.64
CA ASN A 115 -17.52 32.81 -4.91
C ASN A 115 -16.86 34.08 -5.47
N GLN A 116 -16.75 34.18 -6.81
CA GLN A 116 -16.25 35.38 -7.48
C GLN A 116 -17.06 35.74 -8.74
N LEU A 117 -18.39 35.64 -8.68
CA LEU A 117 -19.29 36.23 -9.67
C LEU A 117 -20.46 36.83 -8.89
N ASN A 118 -20.35 38.12 -8.60
CA ASN A 118 -21.42 39.11 -8.34
C ASN A 118 -20.78 40.33 -7.63
N LYS A 119 -20.11 41.14 -8.43
CA LYS A 119 -19.94 42.58 -8.18
C LYS A 119 -20.26 43.26 -9.51
N ASP A 120 -21.54 43.47 -9.73
CA ASP A 120 -22.05 44.56 -10.56
C ASP A 120 -21.95 45.86 -9.75
#